data_AF-X0TJQ7-F1
#
_entry.id   AF-X0TJQ7-F1
#
_cell.length_a   1.000
_cell.length_b   1.000
_cell.length_c   1.000
_cell.angle_alpha   90.00
_cell.angle_beta   90.00
_cell.angle_gamma   90.00
#
_symmetry.space_group_name_H-M   'P 1'
#
loop_
_entity.id
_entity.type
_entity.pdbx_description
1 polymer ?
#
loop_
_entity_poly.entity_id
_entity_poly.type
_entity_poly.pdbx_seq_one_letter_code
_entity_poly.pdbx_strand_id
1 'polypeptide(L)'
;MTAHRLFSREDYHILQECIHCGLCLSACPTYMVNGREADSPRGRLSLMKYLDQDSDVDTAGACRHIDLCLGCLACQTACPSGVRYSQLLDSARSYQRREVQPLAWSQRLLLKWFTDSGRLGLLTSLVRLFQKTGLDRLALALRLLPSTLRFQLAGLPKVPDQAFSQTQARHLPAAASNGDRQGVVALFTGCVMDHWYGEVHAATVRVLRWNGFDVIIPEGQTCCGALHAHAGQDKEAERLLTRNRDAFRNVEAQAVVVNAAGCGAQLRTALGPENGSPPV
;
A
#
# COMPACT_ATOMS: atom_id res chain seq x y z
N MET A 1 33.40 -6.34 -13.67
CA MET A 1 32.19 -5.71 -13.09
C MET A 1 31.17 -6.81 -12.91
N THR A 2 30.84 -7.17 -11.67
CA THR A 2 29.86 -8.21 -11.38
C THR A 2 28.49 -7.75 -11.90
N ALA A 3 27.88 -8.53 -12.79
CA ALA A 3 26.55 -8.23 -13.29
C ALA A 3 25.54 -8.64 -12.20
N HIS A 4 24.91 -7.66 -11.57
CA HIS A 4 23.83 -7.89 -10.61
C HIS A 4 22.55 -8.24 -11.38
N ARG A 5 21.90 -9.36 -11.03
CA ARG A 5 20.67 -9.84 -11.71
C ARG A 5 19.40 -9.38 -11.02
N LEU A 6 19.46 -9.20 -9.70
CA LEU A 6 18.31 -8.92 -8.84
C LEU A 6 18.21 -7.43 -8.53
N PHE A 7 19.34 -6.82 -8.17
CA PHE A 7 19.39 -5.50 -7.58
C PHE A 7 20.07 -4.47 -8.47
N SER A 8 19.61 -3.22 -8.38
CA SER A 8 20.39 -2.08 -8.86
C SER A 8 21.68 -1.96 -8.05
N ARG A 9 22.67 -1.19 -8.53
CA ARG A 9 23.89 -0.93 -7.75
C ARG A 9 23.58 -0.30 -6.40
N GLU A 10 22.62 0.62 -6.36
CA GLU A 10 22.17 1.26 -5.14
C GLU A 10 21.54 0.25 -4.17
N ASP A 11 20.62 -0.59 -4.66
CA ASP A 11 19.99 -1.64 -3.85
C ASP A 11 21.03 -2.61 -3.30
N TYR A 12 22.03 -2.97 -4.10
CA TYR A 12 23.11 -3.85 -3.65
C TYR A 12 23.96 -3.20 -2.54
N HIS A 13 24.20 -1.89 -2.58
CA HIS A 13 24.86 -1.18 -1.48
C HIS A 13 24.05 -1.24 -0.19
N ILE A 14 22.72 -0.99 -0.25
CA ILE A 14 21.82 -1.13 0.92
C ILE A 14 21.88 -2.54 1.48
N LEU A 15 21.89 -3.55 0.61
CA LEU A 15 21.96 -4.96 1.01
C LEU A 15 23.22 -5.27 1.83
N GLN A 16 24.33 -4.58 1.56
CA GLN A 16 25.61 -4.74 2.26
C GLN A 16 25.68 -4.00 3.60
N GLU A 17 24.74 -3.11 3.92
CA GLU A 17 24.69 -2.39 5.21
C GLU A 17 24.33 -3.31 6.39
N CYS A 18 23.76 -4.50 6.11
CA CYS A 18 23.44 -5.47 7.14
C CYS A 18 24.71 -6.04 7.77
N ILE A 19 24.90 -5.79 9.07
CA ILE A 19 26.01 -6.31 9.90
C ILE A 19 25.69 -7.62 10.61
N HIS A 20 24.57 -8.27 10.28
CA HIS A 20 24.11 -9.55 10.85
C HIS A 20 23.95 -9.61 12.38
N CYS A 21 23.79 -8.46 13.06
CA CYS A 21 23.72 -8.37 14.53
C CYS A 21 22.53 -9.09 15.20
N GLY A 22 21.45 -9.36 14.46
CA GLY A 22 20.29 -10.10 14.98
C GLY A 22 19.23 -9.30 15.73
N LEU A 23 19.35 -7.97 15.88
CA LEU A 23 18.31 -7.16 16.56
C LEU A 23 16.93 -7.25 15.88
N CYS A 24 16.90 -7.49 14.57
CA CYS A 24 15.67 -7.65 13.80
C CYS A 24 14.88 -8.95 14.11
N LEU A 25 15.48 -9.92 14.81
CA LEU A 25 14.88 -11.24 15.04
C LEU A 25 13.63 -11.15 15.91
N SER A 26 13.72 -10.49 17.07
CA SER A 26 12.60 -10.32 18.01
C SER A 26 11.49 -9.41 17.47
N ALA A 27 11.83 -8.52 16.54
CA ALA A 27 10.87 -7.64 15.86
C ALA A 27 10.11 -8.35 14.71
N CYS A 28 10.58 -9.51 14.25
CA CYS A 28 10.01 -10.19 13.09
C CYS A 28 8.96 -11.23 13.48
N PRO A 29 7.67 -11.02 13.16
CA PRO A 29 6.61 -11.94 13.58
C PRO A 29 6.73 -13.33 12.92
N THR A 30 7.19 -13.41 11.67
CA THR A 30 7.31 -14.71 10.98
C THR A 30 8.48 -15.54 11.50
N TYR A 31 9.58 -14.90 11.89
CA TYR A 31 10.65 -15.57 12.62
C TYR A 31 10.18 -16.05 14.00
N MET A 32 9.48 -15.21 14.75
CA MET A 32 8.99 -15.56 16.10
C MET A 32 8.05 -16.78 16.09
N VAL A 33 7.28 -16.97 15.02
CA VAL A 33 6.41 -18.13 14.86
C VAL A 33 7.18 -19.36 14.34
N ASN A 34 8.03 -19.19 13.32
CA ASN A 34 8.63 -20.32 12.63
C ASN A 34 9.96 -20.79 13.23
N GLY A 35 10.69 -19.92 13.94
CA GLY A 35 12.02 -20.19 14.51
C GLY A 35 13.15 -20.38 13.50
N ARG A 36 12.87 -20.24 12.19
CA ARG A 36 13.84 -20.47 11.11
C ARG A 36 14.55 -19.19 10.73
N GLU A 37 15.88 -19.19 10.75
CA GLU A 37 16.67 -18.01 10.39
C GLU A 37 16.35 -17.49 8.98
N ALA A 38 16.08 -18.38 8.01
CA ALA A 38 15.65 -18.01 6.66
C ALA A 38 14.34 -17.20 6.62
N ASP A 39 13.48 -17.34 7.64
CA ASP A 39 12.25 -16.56 7.81
C ASP A 39 12.46 -15.27 8.61
N SER A 40 13.70 -14.94 8.97
CA SER A 40 14.06 -13.68 9.61
C SER A 40 14.37 -12.57 8.59
N PRO A 41 14.38 -11.29 9.00
CA PRO A 41 14.74 -10.20 8.10
C PRO A 41 16.18 -10.33 7.60
N ARG A 42 17.15 -10.57 8.50
CA ARG A 42 18.57 -10.74 8.10
C ARG A 42 18.81 -12.03 7.30
N GLY A 43 18.05 -13.08 7.58
CA GLY A 43 18.10 -14.32 6.79
C GLY A 43 17.61 -14.09 5.37
N ARG A 44 16.49 -13.37 5.20
CA ARG A 44 16.00 -12.96 3.88
C ARG A 44 16.97 -12.06 3.13
N LEU A 45 17.63 -11.11 3.80
CA LEU A 45 18.70 -10.31 3.18
C LEU A 45 19.84 -11.21 2.68
N SER A 46 20.20 -12.25 3.44
CA SER A 46 21.23 -13.21 3.01
C SER A 46 20.76 -14.01 1.79
N LEU A 47 19.51 -14.48 1.79
CA LEU A 47 18.91 -15.16 0.64
C LEU A 47 18.86 -14.27 -0.61
N MET A 48 18.43 -13.01 -0.45
CA MET A 48 18.44 -12.00 -1.51
C MET A 48 19.84 -11.81 -2.10
N LYS A 49 20.88 -11.79 -1.26
CA LYS A 49 22.27 -11.69 -1.72
C LYS A 49 22.69 -12.92 -2.53
N TYR A 50 22.36 -14.13 -2.08
CA TYR A 50 22.67 -15.36 -2.81
C TYR A 50 21.94 -15.44 -4.16
N LEU A 51 20.68 -14.98 -4.21
CA LEU A 51 19.90 -14.89 -5.44
C LEU A 51 20.51 -13.87 -6.43
N ASP A 52 20.99 -12.72 -5.94
CA ASP A 52 21.64 -11.71 -6.80
C ASP A 52 22.98 -12.19 -7.39
N GLN A 53 23.73 -12.97 -6.60
CA GLN A 53 25.06 -13.46 -6.97
C GLN A 53 25.06 -14.74 -7.81
N ASP A 54 23.89 -15.26 -8.19
CA ASP A 54 23.74 -16.55 -8.92
C ASP A 54 24.50 -17.70 -8.21
N SER A 55 24.41 -17.72 -6.88
CA SER A 55 24.99 -18.80 -6.08
C SER A 55 24.20 -20.10 -6.25
N ASP A 56 24.83 -21.24 -5.96
CA ASP A 56 24.16 -22.56 -5.91
C ASP A 56 23.22 -22.65 -4.69
N VAL A 57 22.13 -21.88 -4.73
CA VAL A 57 21.08 -21.82 -3.73
C VAL A 57 19.80 -22.39 -4.32
N ASP A 58 18.99 -23.06 -3.50
CA ASP A 58 17.62 -23.42 -3.87
C ASP A 58 16.79 -22.14 -4.08
N THR A 59 16.72 -21.68 -5.33
CA THR A 59 15.99 -20.47 -5.72
C THR A 59 14.53 -20.53 -5.32
N ALA A 60 13.88 -21.68 -5.46
CA ALA A 60 12.46 -21.84 -5.11
C ALA A 60 12.26 -21.77 -3.59
N GLY A 61 13.13 -22.43 -2.82
CA GLY A 61 13.15 -22.35 -1.36
C GLY A 61 13.43 -20.93 -0.85
N ALA A 62 14.43 -20.24 -1.41
CA ALA A 62 14.76 -18.86 -1.07
C ALA A 62 13.58 -17.92 -1.33
N CYS A 63 12.96 -18.02 -2.51
CA CYS A 63 11.78 -17.24 -2.88
C CYS A 63 10.61 -17.51 -1.93
N ARG A 64 10.38 -18.76 -1.52
CA ARG A 64 9.34 -19.11 -0.54
C ARG A 64 9.55 -18.40 0.80
N HIS A 65 10.78 -18.37 1.29
CA HIS A 65 11.11 -17.68 2.55
C HIS A 65 10.90 -16.16 2.45
N ILE A 66 11.22 -15.56 1.31
CA ILE A 66 10.96 -14.14 1.03
C ILE A 66 9.45 -13.86 0.98
N ASP A 67 8.66 -14.72 0.32
CA ASP A 67 7.20 -14.57 0.21
C ASP A 67 6.46 -14.70 1.54
N LEU A 68 7.01 -15.42 2.52
CA LEU A 68 6.48 -15.46 3.88
C LEU A 68 6.61 -14.12 4.62
N CYS A 69 7.39 -13.16 4.11
CA CYS A 69 7.48 -11.83 4.73
C CYS A 69 6.14 -11.10 4.67
N LEU A 70 5.62 -10.65 5.81
CA LEU A 70 4.38 -9.87 5.86
C LEU A 70 4.54 -8.42 5.34
N GLY A 71 5.77 -7.93 5.19
CA GLY A 71 6.03 -6.54 4.78
C GLY A 71 5.66 -5.50 5.85
N CYS A 72 5.64 -5.85 7.14
CA CYS A 72 5.27 -4.94 8.23
C CYS A 72 6.36 -3.90 8.59
N LEU A 73 7.59 -4.10 8.11
CA LEU A 73 8.75 -3.22 8.27
C LEU A 73 9.21 -2.94 9.72
N ALA A 74 8.69 -3.65 10.72
CA ALA A 74 9.17 -3.54 12.10
C ALA A 74 10.69 -3.79 12.24
N CYS A 75 11.23 -4.64 11.37
CA CYS A 75 12.66 -4.93 11.30
C CYS A 75 13.51 -3.72 10.88
N GLN A 76 12.97 -2.80 10.09
CA GLN A 76 13.67 -1.60 9.64
C GLN A 76 13.81 -0.60 10.79
N THR A 77 12.76 -0.42 11.60
CA THR A 77 12.81 0.39 12.82
C THR A 77 13.78 -0.19 13.86
N ALA A 78 13.85 -1.51 13.96
CA ALA A 78 14.78 -2.18 14.87
C ALA A 78 16.24 -2.22 14.37
N CYS A 79 16.50 -1.86 13.12
CA CYS A 79 17.82 -2.02 12.50
C CYS A 79 18.76 -0.86 12.90
N PRO A 80 19.86 -1.12 13.62
CA PRO A 80 20.81 -0.06 13.98
C PRO A 80 21.58 0.47 12.76
N SER A 81 21.72 -0.35 11.71
CA SER A 81 22.36 0.06 10.45
C SER A 81 21.42 0.83 9.52
N GLY A 82 20.12 0.92 9.83
CA GLY A 82 19.16 1.64 8.98
C GLY A 82 18.86 0.98 7.63
N VAL A 83 19.11 -0.34 7.47
CA VAL A 83 18.88 -1.07 6.22
C VAL A 83 17.46 -0.81 5.70
N ARG A 84 17.34 -0.27 4.48
CA ARG A 84 16.06 0.02 3.81
C ARG A 84 15.37 -1.26 3.32
N TYR A 85 14.89 -2.07 4.26
CA TYR A 85 14.35 -3.40 4.00
C TYR A 85 13.16 -3.40 3.04
N SER A 86 12.28 -2.38 3.08
CA SER A 86 11.14 -2.27 2.17
C SER A 86 11.55 -2.29 0.70
N GLN A 87 12.56 -1.48 0.35
CA GLN A 87 13.09 -1.35 -1.01
C GLN A 87 13.65 -2.69 -1.51
N LEU A 88 14.42 -3.38 -0.66
CA LEU A 88 14.99 -4.69 -0.98
C LEU A 88 13.91 -5.76 -1.14
N LEU A 89 12.87 -5.74 -0.30
CA LEU A 89 11.76 -6.68 -0.39
C LEU A 89 10.96 -6.52 -1.68
N ASP A 90 10.65 -5.28 -2.07
CA ASP A 90 9.90 -5.01 -3.31
C ASP A 90 10.73 -5.43 -4.54
N SER A 91 12.03 -5.07 -4.59
CA SER A 91 12.95 -5.52 -5.64
C SER A 91 13.04 -7.05 -5.72
N ALA A 92 13.13 -7.74 -4.57
CA ALA A 92 13.19 -9.19 -4.52
C ALA A 92 11.91 -9.87 -5.04
N ARG A 93 10.75 -9.37 -4.63
CA ARG A 93 9.45 -9.87 -5.10
C ARG A 93 9.24 -9.62 -6.59
N SER A 94 9.65 -8.47 -7.07
CA SER A 94 9.58 -8.13 -8.48
C SER A 94 10.38 -9.09 -9.35
N TYR A 95 11.63 -9.37 -8.98
CA TYR A 95 12.42 -10.41 -9.64
C TYR A 95 11.75 -11.77 -9.57
N GLN A 96 11.25 -12.18 -8.39
CA GLN A 96 10.57 -13.46 -8.27
C GLN A 96 9.39 -13.57 -9.25
N ARG A 97 8.61 -12.50 -9.44
CA ARG A 97 7.48 -12.50 -10.39
C ARG A 97 7.90 -12.43 -11.85
N ARG A 98 9.11 -11.97 -12.17
CA ARG A 98 9.63 -11.95 -13.54
C ARG A 98 10.27 -13.28 -13.91
N GLU A 99 11.13 -13.81 -13.04
CA GLU A 99 12.06 -14.88 -13.39
C GLU A 99 11.70 -16.26 -12.83
N VAL A 100 11.00 -16.32 -11.69
CA VAL A 100 10.84 -17.58 -10.93
C VAL A 100 9.39 -18.06 -10.91
N GLN A 101 8.48 -17.23 -10.42
CA GLN A 101 7.07 -17.55 -10.20
C GLN A 101 6.18 -16.36 -10.57
N PRO A 102 5.83 -16.22 -11.86
CA PRO A 102 4.92 -15.19 -12.31
C PRO A 102 3.55 -15.29 -11.63
N LEU A 103 2.96 -14.14 -11.32
CA LEU A 103 1.56 -14.10 -10.84
C LEU A 103 0.64 -14.77 -11.85
N ALA A 104 -0.28 -15.60 -11.34
CA ALA A 104 -1.33 -16.21 -12.14
C ALA A 104 -2.19 -15.11 -12.80
N TRP A 105 -2.70 -15.38 -14.00
CA TRP A 105 -3.51 -14.41 -14.75
C TRP A 105 -4.72 -13.91 -13.94
N SER A 106 -5.34 -14.79 -13.15
CA SER A 106 -6.46 -14.46 -12.26
C SER A 106 -6.06 -13.48 -11.16
N GLN A 107 -4.87 -13.64 -10.57
CA GLN A 107 -4.33 -12.71 -9.57
C GLN A 107 -4.05 -11.33 -10.17
N ARG A 108 -3.48 -11.29 -11.39
CA ARG A 108 -3.25 -10.03 -12.11
C ARG A 108 -4.56 -9.31 -12.44
N LEU A 109 -5.57 -10.07 -12.87
CA LEU A 109 -6.89 -9.52 -13.16
C LEU A 109 -7.57 -9.02 -11.89
N LEU A 110 -7.46 -9.78 -10.79
CA LEU A 110 -8.00 -9.41 -9.48
C LEU A 110 -7.41 -8.10 -9.00
N LEU A 111 -6.08 -7.97 -8.97
CA LEU A 111 -5.40 -6.73 -8.59
C LEU A 111 -5.89 -5.57 -9.45
N LYS A 112 -5.85 -5.71 -10.79
CA LYS A 112 -6.30 -4.69 -11.73
C LYS A 112 -7.75 -4.27 -11.54
N TRP A 113 -8.63 -5.19 -11.15
CA TRP A 113 -10.04 -4.91 -10.90
C TRP A 113 -10.26 -4.18 -9.57
N PHE A 114 -9.63 -4.66 -8.49
CA PHE A 114 -9.83 -4.12 -7.14
C PHE A 114 -9.14 -2.76 -6.93
N THR A 115 -8.16 -2.42 -7.75
CA THR A 115 -7.46 -1.12 -7.66
C THR A 115 -7.95 -0.07 -8.64
N ASP A 116 -8.89 -0.43 -9.53
CA ASP A 116 -9.52 0.55 -10.41
C ASP A 116 -10.67 1.23 -9.68
N SER A 117 -10.60 2.56 -9.54
CA SER A 117 -11.57 3.32 -8.76
C SER A 117 -13.00 3.21 -9.33
N GLY A 118 -13.15 3.22 -10.66
CA GLY A 118 -14.47 3.12 -11.29
C GLY A 118 -15.13 1.76 -11.09
N ARG A 119 -14.36 0.67 -11.27
CA ARG A 119 -14.84 -0.70 -11.01
C ARG A 119 -15.14 -0.92 -9.54
N LEU A 120 -14.31 -0.37 -8.65
CA LEU A 120 -14.55 -0.45 -7.22
C LEU A 120 -15.82 0.31 -6.83
N GLY A 121 -16.14 1.43 -7.47
CA GLY A 121 -17.42 2.12 -7.31
C GLY A 121 -18.64 1.29 -7.71
N LEU A 122 -18.55 0.58 -8.84
CA LEU A 122 -19.60 -0.37 -9.23
C LEU A 122 -19.75 -1.50 -8.20
N LEU A 123 -18.63 -2.13 -7.79
CA LEU A 123 -18.64 -3.20 -6.80
C LEU A 123 -19.23 -2.72 -5.47
N THR A 124 -18.85 -1.52 -5.02
CA THR A 124 -19.36 -0.90 -3.78
C THR A 124 -20.86 -0.68 -3.86
N SER A 125 -21.38 -0.26 -5.01
CA SER A 125 -22.83 -0.07 -5.23
C SER A 125 -23.60 -1.40 -5.14
N LEU A 126 -23.04 -2.48 -5.69
CA LEU A 126 -23.62 -3.83 -5.59
C LEU A 126 -23.59 -4.35 -4.15
N VAL A 127 -22.46 -4.20 -3.45
CA VAL A 127 -22.33 -4.57 -2.03
C VAL A 127 -23.30 -3.77 -1.17
N ARG A 128 -23.48 -2.48 -1.46
CA ARG A 128 -24.46 -1.63 -0.77
C ARG A 128 -25.87 -2.15 -0.94
N LEU A 129 -26.27 -2.50 -2.17
CA LEU A 129 -27.59 -3.08 -2.43
C LEU A 129 -27.78 -4.41 -1.68
N PHE A 130 -26.75 -5.25 -1.69
CA PHE A 130 -26.75 -6.53 -0.98
C PHE A 130 -26.88 -6.36 0.55
N GLN A 131 -26.20 -5.38 1.14
CA GLN A 131 -26.32 -5.04 2.56
C GLN A 131 -27.66 -4.37 2.91
N LYS A 132 -28.20 -3.51 2.02
CA LYS A 132 -29.50 -2.83 2.22
C LYS A 132 -30.68 -3.79 2.19
N THR A 133 -30.60 -4.82 1.35
CA THR A 133 -31.64 -5.86 1.25
C THR A 133 -31.59 -6.86 2.42
N GLY A 134 -30.55 -6.81 3.26
CA GLY A 134 -30.36 -7.74 4.38
C GLY A 134 -29.99 -9.16 3.95
N LEU A 135 -29.69 -9.37 2.67
CA LEU A 135 -29.30 -10.67 2.12
C LEU A 135 -27.97 -11.16 2.70
N ASP A 136 -27.07 -10.25 3.06
CA ASP A 136 -25.84 -10.55 3.80
C ASP A 136 -26.14 -11.22 5.15
N ARG A 137 -27.08 -10.66 5.92
CA ARG A 137 -27.49 -11.20 7.22
C ARG A 137 -28.22 -12.52 7.08
N LEU A 138 -29.09 -12.62 6.08
CA LEU A 138 -29.82 -13.84 5.77
C LEU A 138 -28.84 -14.96 5.39
N ALA A 139 -27.87 -14.68 4.51
CA ALA A 139 -26.87 -15.65 4.09
C ALA A 139 -25.98 -16.14 5.25
N LEU A 140 -25.61 -15.24 6.17
CA LEU A 140 -24.89 -15.60 7.40
C LEU A 140 -25.75 -16.43 8.37
N ALA A 141 -27.04 -16.11 8.49
CA ALA A 141 -27.98 -16.79 9.39
C ALA A 141 -28.35 -18.20 8.90
N LEU A 142 -28.59 -18.37 7.60
CA LEU A 142 -29.00 -19.65 7.02
C LEU A 142 -27.88 -20.69 6.98
N ARG A 143 -26.62 -20.29 7.22
CA ARG A 143 -25.42 -21.17 7.20
C ARG A 143 -25.29 -22.03 5.93
N LEU A 144 -25.88 -21.60 4.81
CA LEU A 144 -25.82 -22.29 3.52
C LEU A 144 -24.46 -22.10 2.83
N LEU A 145 -23.68 -21.11 3.27
CA LEU A 145 -22.35 -20.84 2.75
C LEU A 145 -21.28 -21.71 3.44
N PRO A 146 -20.30 -22.25 2.69
CA PRO A 146 -19.08 -22.83 3.24
C PRO A 146 -18.40 -21.90 4.26
N SER A 147 -17.70 -22.47 5.24
CA SER A 147 -17.07 -21.73 6.35
C SER A 147 -16.18 -20.57 5.87
N THR A 148 -15.40 -20.77 4.81
CA THR A 148 -14.54 -19.75 4.21
C THR A 148 -15.32 -18.58 3.64
N LEU A 149 -16.39 -18.84 2.88
CA LEU A 149 -17.22 -17.78 2.30
C LEU A 149 -18.00 -17.04 3.38
N ARG A 150 -18.46 -17.76 4.41
CA ARG A 150 -19.10 -17.15 5.58
C ARG A 150 -18.13 -16.22 6.32
N PHE A 151 -16.87 -16.61 6.48
CA PHE A 151 -15.84 -15.77 7.09
C PHE A 151 -15.57 -14.51 6.25
N GLN A 152 -15.42 -14.67 4.93
CA GLN A 152 -15.23 -13.52 4.03
C GLN A 152 -16.42 -12.57 4.05
N LEU A 153 -17.65 -13.11 4.03
CA LEU A 153 -18.87 -12.31 4.11
C LEU A 153 -18.98 -11.58 5.44
N ALA A 154 -18.65 -12.24 6.56
CA ALA A 154 -18.66 -11.61 7.88
C ALA A 154 -17.58 -10.52 8.03
N GLY A 155 -16.48 -10.63 7.28
CA GLY A 155 -15.41 -9.62 7.25
C GLY A 155 -15.65 -8.47 6.28
N LEU A 156 -16.76 -8.47 5.53
CA LEU A 156 -17.07 -7.41 4.58
C LEU A 156 -17.40 -6.11 5.35
N PRO A 157 -16.72 -4.98 5.09
CA PRO A 157 -17.03 -3.74 5.78
C PRO A 157 -18.44 -3.26 5.41
N LYS A 158 -19.09 -2.56 6.34
CA LYS A 158 -20.31 -1.82 6.01
C LYS A 158 -19.94 -0.70 5.06
N VAL A 159 -20.42 -0.77 3.83
CA VAL A 159 -20.12 0.27 2.83
C VAL A 159 -21.01 1.50 3.08
N PRO A 160 -20.46 2.72 3.00
CA PRO A 160 -21.23 3.93 3.27
C PRO A 160 -22.33 4.13 2.22
N ASP A 161 -23.39 4.84 2.61
CA ASP A 161 -24.54 5.13 1.73
C ASP A 161 -24.19 6.03 0.54
N GLN A 162 -23.14 6.84 0.68
CA GLN A 162 -22.61 7.71 -0.35
C GLN A 162 -21.09 7.54 -0.39
N ALA A 163 -20.52 7.40 -1.58
CA ALA A 163 -19.06 7.45 -1.74
C ALA A 163 -18.58 8.87 -1.38
N PHE A 164 -17.33 9.00 -0.93
CA PHE A 164 -16.77 10.32 -0.73
C PHE A 164 -16.73 11.05 -2.07
N SER A 165 -17.45 12.15 -2.16
CA SER A 165 -17.45 12.97 -3.36
C SER A 165 -16.67 14.24 -3.09
N GLN A 166 -15.86 14.68 -4.07
CA GLN A 166 -15.25 16.00 -4.06
C GLN A 166 -16.31 17.11 -3.84
N THR A 167 -17.53 16.90 -4.36
CA THR A 167 -18.66 17.80 -4.15
C THR A 167 -19.06 17.81 -2.67
N GLN A 168 -19.16 16.66 -2.01
CA GLN A 168 -19.40 16.60 -0.55
C GLN A 168 -18.30 17.32 0.23
N ALA A 169 -17.02 17.15 -0.14
CA ALA A 169 -15.91 17.81 0.53
C ALA A 169 -16.01 19.35 0.43
N ARG A 170 -16.46 19.90 -0.71
CA ARG A 170 -16.73 21.34 -0.84
C ARG A 170 -17.89 21.81 0.03
N HIS A 171 -18.94 20.99 0.19
CA HIS A 171 -20.15 21.34 0.93
C HIS A 171 -20.10 21.02 2.43
N LEU A 172 -19.03 20.37 2.92
CA LEU A 172 -18.82 20.24 4.36
C LEU A 172 -18.78 21.66 4.96
N PRO A 173 -19.59 21.97 5.97
CA PRO A 173 -19.59 23.30 6.57
C PRO A 173 -18.15 23.64 6.97
N ALA A 174 -17.71 24.86 6.65
CA ALA A 174 -16.49 25.37 7.24
C ALA A 174 -16.67 25.23 8.75
N ALA A 175 -15.88 24.34 9.37
CA ALA A 175 -15.75 24.36 10.81
C ALA A 175 -15.43 25.81 11.17
N ALA A 176 -16.20 26.43 12.08
CA ALA A 176 -15.90 27.75 12.59
C ALA A 176 -14.42 27.75 12.94
N SER A 177 -13.61 28.47 12.16
CA SER A 177 -12.17 28.43 12.31
C SER A 177 -11.86 29.00 13.69
N ASN A 178 -11.39 28.15 14.61
CA ASN A 178 -11.01 28.59 15.95
C ASN A 178 -9.68 29.38 15.93
N GLY A 179 -9.14 29.73 14.76
CA GLY A 179 -7.90 30.47 14.60
C GLY A 179 -7.70 31.00 13.18
N ASP A 180 -6.59 31.72 12.98
CA ASP A 180 -6.17 32.29 11.70
C ASP A 180 -5.99 31.22 10.61
N ARG A 181 -6.27 31.59 9.36
CA ARG A 181 -6.06 30.75 8.17
C ARG A 181 -4.60 30.28 8.10
N GLN A 182 -4.37 28.97 8.20
CA GLN A 182 -3.03 28.36 8.24
C GLN A 182 -2.43 28.08 6.85
N GLY A 183 -3.29 27.81 5.86
CA GLY A 183 -2.86 27.58 4.48
C GLY A 183 -3.74 26.59 3.72
N VAL A 184 -3.15 25.91 2.74
CA VAL A 184 -3.83 25.00 1.81
C VAL A 184 -3.13 23.65 1.80
N VAL A 185 -3.88 22.56 1.90
CA VAL A 185 -3.39 21.18 1.80
C VAL A 185 -4.17 20.40 0.76
N ALA A 186 -3.50 19.47 0.07
CA ALA A 186 -4.13 18.57 -0.88
C ALA A 186 -4.45 17.23 -0.21
N LEU A 187 -5.64 16.67 -0.41
CA LEU A 187 -6.01 15.36 0.12
C LEU A 187 -5.92 14.28 -0.96
N PHE A 188 -5.16 13.21 -0.67
CA PHE A 188 -5.17 11.99 -1.47
C PHE A 188 -6.31 11.06 -1.00
N THR A 189 -7.23 10.74 -1.91
CA THR A 189 -8.39 9.89 -1.62
C THR A 189 -8.15 8.42 -1.93
N GLY A 190 -7.27 8.12 -2.88
CA GLY A 190 -6.94 6.75 -3.30
C GLY A 190 -8.13 6.00 -3.91
N CYS A 191 -8.04 4.66 -3.93
CA CYS A 191 -9.10 3.80 -4.49
C CYS A 191 -10.05 3.26 -3.42
N VAL A 192 -9.53 2.45 -2.48
CA VAL A 192 -10.33 1.78 -1.45
C VAL A 192 -10.89 2.77 -0.44
N MET A 193 -10.07 3.70 0.04
CA MET A 193 -10.51 4.68 1.04
C MET A 193 -11.65 5.56 0.52
N ASP A 194 -11.59 5.97 -0.75
CA ASP A 194 -12.61 6.78 -1.41
C ASP A 194 -14.00 6.11 -1.42
N HIS A 195 -14.02 4.80 -1.66
CA HIS A 195 -15.26 4.05 -1.86
C HIS A 195 -15.80 3.39 -0.58
N TRP A 196 -14.93 2.87 0.27
CA TRP A 196 -15.32 2.04 1.42
C TRP A 196 -15.16 2.77 2.76
N TYR A 197 -14.35 3.81 2.81
CA TYR A 197 -14.03 4.55 4.03
C TYR A 197 -14.17 6.07 3.82
N GLY A 198 -15.13 6.48 3.00
CA GLY A 198 -15.33 7.88 2.64
C GLY A 198 -15.64 8.79 3.84
N GLU A 199 -16.21 8.24 4.90
CA GLU A 199 -16.41 8.90 6.18
C GLU A 199 -15.09 9.31 6.86
N VAL A 200 -14.01 8.55 6.64
CA VAL A 200 -12.67 8.89 7.14
C VAL A 200 -12.14 10.10 6.39
N HIS A 201 -12.29 10.16 5.06
CA HIS A 201 -11.95 11.35 4.27
C HIS A 201 -12.75 12.57 4.73
N ALA A 202 -14.06 12.42 4.93
CA ALA A 202 -14.91 13.51 5.43
C ALA A 202 -14.47 13.97 6.83
N ALA A 203 -14.08 13.04 7.72
CA ALA A 203 -13.53 13.38 9.03
C ALA A 203 -12.18 14.12 8.91
N THR A 204 -11.28 13.65 8.04
CA THR A 204 -10.01 14.33 7.75
C THR A 204 -10.24 15.76 7.29
N VAL A 205 -11.17 16.00 6.34
CA VAL A 205 -11.51 17.35 5.88
C VAL A 205 -12.04 18.23 7.02
N ARG A 206 -12.95 17.71 7.87
CA ARG A 206 -13.47 18.46 9.02
C ARG A 206 -12.37 18.87 9.99
N VAL A 207 -11.45 17.95 10.32
CA VAL A 207 -10.34 18.22 11.23
C VAL A 207 -9.37 19.24 10.64
N LEU A 208 -9.00 19.12 9.36
CA LEU A 208 -8.12 20.07 8.69
C LEU A 208 -8.73 21.48 8.65
N ARG A 209 -10.01 21.60 8.27
CA ARG A 209 -10.71 22.88 8.25
C ARG A 209 -10.87 23.50 9.64
N TRP A 210 -11.13 22.68 10.66
CA TRP A 210 -11.17 23.15 12.05
C TRP A 210 -9.85 23.78 12.48
N ASN A 211 -8.73 23.27 11.97
CA ASN A 211 -7.39 23.79 12.21
C ASN A 211 -6.97 24.89 11.21
N GLY A 212 -7.91 25.48 10.46
CA GLY A 212 -7.64 26.64 9.59
C GLY A 212 -7.01 26.31 8.23
N PHE A 213 -7.01 25.05 7.79
CA PHE A 213 -6.54 24.66 6.46
C PHE A 213 -7.68 24.56 5.46
N ASP A 214 -7.47 25.16 4.29
CA ASP A 214 -8.26 24.84 3.10
C ASP A 214 -7.82 23.50 2.54
N VAL A 215 -8.79 22.67 2.16
CA VAL A 215 -8.52 21.34 1.60
C VAL A 215 -8.93 21.31 0.14
N ILE A 216 -7.95 21.06 -0.72
CA ILE A 216 -8.17 20.78 -2.15
C ILE A 216 -8.04 19.27 -2.39
N ILE A 217 -8.80 18.75 -3.34
CA ILE A 217 -8.74 17.35 -3.73
C ILE A 217 -8.44 17.35 -5.23
N PRO A 218 -7.19 17.09 -5.64
CA PRO A 218 -6.85 17.09 -7.06
C PRO A 218 -7.65 16.02 -7.81
N GLU A 219 -8.19 16.40 -8.97
CA GLU A 219 -8.80 15.47 -9.91
C GLU A 219 -7.72 14.61 -10.61
N GLY A 220 -8.11 13.47 -11.18
CA GLY A 220 -7.19 12.60 -11.92
C GLY A 220 -6.29 11.69 -11.09
N GLN A 221 -6.24 11.87 -9.76
CA GLN A 221 -5.58 10.93 -8.85
C GLN A 221 -6.20 9.51 -8.94
N THR A 222 -5.42 8.49 -8.61
CA THR A 222 -5.82 7.08 -8.76
C THR A 222 -5.30 6.23 -7.59
N CYS A 223 -5.32 4.90 -7.71
CA CYS A 223 -4.70 4.01 -6.72
C CYS A 223 -3.23 4.41 -6.50
N CYS A 224 -2.74 4.30 -5.26
CA CYS A 224 -1.34 4.60 -4.93
C CYS A 224 -0.34 3.59 -5.52
N GLY A 225 -0.80 2.40 -5.94
CA GLY A 225 0.05 1.36 -6.52
C GLY A 225 0.72 0.43 -5.50
N ALA A 226 0.56 0.64 -4.19
CA ALA A 226 1.22 -0.16 -3.14
C ALA A 226 0.97 -1.67 -3.29
N LEU A 227 -0.28 -2.08 -3.56
CA LEU A 227 -0.63 -3.48 -3.77
C LEU A 227 0.11 -4.11 -4.97
N HIS A 228 0.35 -3.33 -6.03
CA HIS A 228 1.08 -3.80 -7.21
C HIS A 228 2.57 -3.92 -6.91
N ALA A 229 3.16 -2.93 -6.24
CA ALA A 229 4.56 -2.98 -5.82
C ALA A 229 4.81 -4.21 -4.93
N HIS A 230 4.01 -4.40 -3.88
CA HIS A 230 4.14 -5.55 -2.99
C HIS A 230 3.81 -6.90 -3.65
N ALA A 231 3.07 -6.90 -4.77
CA ALA A 231 2.83 -8.08 -5.58
C ALA A 231 3.94 -8.33 -6.62
N GLY A 232 4.98 -7.49 -6.70
CA GLY A 232 6.06 -7.58 -7.69
C GLY A 232 5.66 -7.11 -9.10
N GLN A 233 4.67 -6.23 -9.22
CA GLN A 233 4.19 -5.65 -10.47
C GLN A 233 4.68 -4.20 -10.66
N ASP A 234 5.99 -3.97 -10.60
CA ASP A 234 6.61 -2.63 -10.59
C ASP A 234 6.14 -1.73 -11.74
N LYS A 235 6.01 -2.29 -12.96
CA LYS A 235 5.58 -1.50 -14.13
C LYS A 235 4.19 -0.90 -13.94
N GLU A 236 3.27 -1.66 -13.35
CA GLU A 236 1.92 -1.17 -13.09
C GLU A 236 1.89 -0.24 -11.87
N ALA A 237 2.68 -0.53 -10.83
CA ALA A 237 2.87 0.37 -9.70
C ALA A 237 3.39 1.74 -10.15
N GLU A 238 4.43 1.77 -10.98
CA GLU A 238 5.03 2.99 -11.52
C GLU A 238 4.06 3.75 -12.45
N ARG A 239 3.25 3.03 -13.23
CA ARG A 239 2.19 3.64 -14.05
C ARG A 239 1.16 4.37 -13.18
N LEU A 240 0.76 3.78 -12.05
CA LEU A 240 -0.17 4.38 -11.10
C LEU A 240 0.47 5.57 -10.36
N LEU A 241 1.73 5.44 -9.94
CA LEU A 241 2.50 6.53 -9.34
C LEU A 241 2.65 7.71 -10.31
N THR A 242 2.96 7.46 -11.59
CA THR A 242 3.09 8.50 -12.62
C THR A 242 1.79 9.28 -12.78
N ARG A 243 0.64 8.59 -12.84
CA ARG A 243 -0.67 9.26 -12.87
C ARG A 243 -0.92 10.14 -11.64
N ASN A 244 -0.49 9.70 -10.46
CA ASN A 244 -0.59 10.51 -9.25
C ASN A 244 0.39 11.69 -9.28
N ARG A 245 1.62 11.53 -9.78
CA ARG A 245 2.54 12.66 -10.00
C ARG A 245 1.89 13.72 -10.89
N ASP A 246 1.26 13.31 -11.98
CA ASP A 246 0.58 14.23 -12.89
C ASP A 246 -0.62 14.91 -12.24
N ALA A 247 -1.41 14.17 -11.44
CA ALA A 247 -2.56 14.74 -10.72
C ALA A 247 -2.15 15.76 -9.64
N PHE A 248 -0.98 15.59 -9.02
CA PHE A 248 -0.47 16.48 -7.96
C PHE A 248 0.55 17.51 -8.47
N ARG A 249 0.87 17.48 -9.76
CA ARG A 249 1.83 18.40 -10.38
C ARG A 249 1.29 19.83 -10.32
N ASN A 250 2.11 20.76 -9.84
CA ASN A 250 1.78 22.19 -9.73
C ASN A 250 0.55 22.47 -8.86
N VAL A 251 0.13 21.53 -8.01
CA VAL A 251 -0.93 21.77 -7.04
C VAL A 251 -0.41 22.73 -5.98
N GLU A 252 -1.03 23.91 -5.86
CA GLU A 252 -0.67 24.94 -4.89
C GLU A 252 -1.16 24.55 -3.48
N ALA A 253 -0.39 23.69 -2.82
CA ALA A 253 -0.61 23.26 -1.44
C ALA A 253 0.71 23.10 -0.69
N GLN A 254 0.67 23.23 0.62
CA GLN A 254 1.82 23.07 1.51
C GLN A 254 2.20 21.60 1.70
N ALA A 255 1.22 20.69 1.63
CA ALA A 255 1.43 19.25 1.79
C ALA A 255 0.29 18.44 1.15
N VAL A 256 0.58 17.16 0.88
CA VAL A 256 -0.38 16.13 0.51
C VAL A 256 -0.73 15.30 1.75
N VAL A 257 -1.93 15.48 2.27
CA VAL A 257 -2.45 14.70 3.39
C VAL A 257 -2.92 13.33 2.90
N VAL A 258 -2.45 12.27 3.56
CA VAL A 258 -2.83 10.88 3.29
C VAL A 258 -3.28 10.21 4.58
N ASN A 259 -4.53 9.76 4.64
CA ASN A 259 -5.12 9.11 5.82
C ASN A 259 -5.10 7.57 5.75
N ALA A 260 -4.30 7.00 4.84
CA ALA A 260 -4.06 5.57 4.73
C ALA A 260 -2.56 5.27 4.73
N ALA A 261 -2.09 4.57 5.77
CA ALA A 261 -0.66 4.36 6.02
C ALA A 261 0.08 3.74 4.82
N GLY A 262 -0.49 2.71 4.18
CA GLY A 262 0.11 2.08 3.00
C GLY A 262 0.18 3.00 1.79
N CYS A 263 -0.83 3.87 1.59
CA CYS A 263 -0.79 4.87 0.53
C CYS A 263 0.26 5.95 0.83
N GLY A 264 0.36 6.41 2.08
CA GLY A 264 1.33 7.43 2.48
C GLY A 264 2.77 6.94 2.33
N ALA A 265 3.05 5.69 2.70
CA ALA A 265 4.36 5.09 2.50
C ALA A 265 4.75 5.00 1.01
N GLN A 266 3.81 4.58 0.17
CA GLN A 266 4.03 4.45 -1.27
C GLN A 266 4.16 5.81 -1.97
N LEU A 267 3.36 6.81 -1.61
CA LEU A 267 3.35 8.10 -2.28
C LEU A 267 4.58 8.95 -1.96
N ARG A 268 5.20 8.78 -0.79
CA ARG A 268 6.48 9.45 -0.45
C ARG A 268 7.62 9.13 -1.40
N THR A 269 7.54 8.04 -2.17
CA THR A 269 8.57 7.70 -3.18
C THR A 269 8.31 8.37 -4.53
N ALA A 270 7.17 9.07 -4.68
CA ALA A 270 6.73 9.61 -5.97
C ALA A 270 6.34 11.08 -5.92
N LEU A 271 5.87 11.55 -4.77
CA LEU A 271 5.47 12.94 -4.55
C LEU A 271 6.47 13.62 -3.64
N GLY A 272 6.71 14.89 -3.93
CA GLY A 272 7.70 15.73 -3.28
C GLY A 272 8.09 16.91 -4.16
N PRO A 273 8.76 17.93 -3.58
CA PRO A 273 9.18 19.13 -4.30
C PRO A 273 10.06 18.83 -5.52
N GLU A 274 10.90 17.80 -5.44
CA GLU A 274 11.77 17.33 -6.53
C GLU A 274 10.97 16.83 -7.75
N ASN A 275 9.70 16.48 -7.54
CA ASN A 275 8.77 16.02 -8.58
C ASN A 275 7.75 17.11 -9.00
N GLY A 276 7.90 18.35 -8.52
CA GLY A 276 6.97 19.46 -8.82
C GLY A 276 5.61 19.31 -8.14
N SER A 277 5.58 18.68 -6.97
CA SER A 277 4.38 18.44 -6.17
C SER A 277 4.62 18.78 -4.69
N PRO A 278 3.58 19.03 -3.89
CA PRO A 278 3.75 19.21 -2.45
C PRO A 278 4.31 17.94 -1.78
N PRO A 279 5.04 18.05 -0.66
CA PRO A 279 5.50 16.90 0.11
C PRO A 279 4.33 16.14 0.75
N VAL A 280 4.49 14.82 0.97
CA VAL A 280 3.50 13.92 1.61
C VAL A 280 3.71 13.83 3.11
#